data_AF-A0A665W107-F1
#
_entry.id   AF-A0A665W107-F1
#
_cell.length_a   1.000
_cell.length_b   1.000
_cell.length_c   1.000
_cell.angle_alpha   90.00
_cell.angle_beta   90.00
_cell.angle_gamma   90.00
#
_symmetry.space_group_name_H-M   'P 1'
#
loop_
_entity.id
_entity.type
_entity.pdbx_description
1 polymer ?
#
loop_
_entity_poly.entity_id
_entity_poly.type
_entity_poly.pdbx_seq_one_letter_code
_entity_poly.pdbx_strand_id
1 'polypeptide(L)'
;MTIAYESGMNLFDTAEVYAGGRWVSYNPLKMDLHHWFLFSPIRAETERGLSRKHIIEGLKGSLQRMQLEYVDVVFANRPDSNTPMEGESAVTVKSVVVNDTEQCYCAFFVCVEEAYSVARQFNLIPPICEQAEYHLFQREKVEVQLPELYHKIGVGAMTWSPLACGIITGKYENGIPESSRASMKSYQWLKEKIVSEDGRKQQAKLKELNHIAEKLGCTLPQLAVAWCLRNEGVSSVLLGTSNPEQLTENLGAIQVLPKMTSHVVSEIDHILGNRPYSKKDYRS
;
A
#
# COMPACT_ATOMS: atom_id res chain seq x y z
N MET A 1 -9.25 0.44 -14.68
CA MET A 1 -8.14 1.30 -15.14
C MET A 1 -8.65 2.55 -15.83
N THR A 2 -9.43 2.45 -16.91
CA THR A 2 -10.00 3.62 -17.62
C THR A 2 -10.66 4.63 -16.69
N ILE A 3 -11.61 4.19 -15.86
CA ILE A 3 -12.29 5.06 -14.88
C ILE A 3 -11.29 5.77 -13.95
N ALA A 4 -10.27 5.07 -13.46
CA ALA A 4 -9.26 5.65 -12.58
C ALA A 4 -8.46 6.75 -13.30
N TYR A 5 -8.01 6.45 -14.52
CA TYR A 5 -7.22 7.39 -15.33
C TYR A 5 -8.04 8.63 -15.73
N GLU A 6 -9.26 8.43 -16.21
CA GLU A 6 -10.17 9.54 -16.56
C GLU A 6 -10.54 10.40 -15.35
N SER A 7 -10.52 9.81 -14.15
CA SER A 7 -10.70 10.54 -12.88
C SER A 7 -9.43 11.25 -12.40
N GLY A 8 -8.34 11.22 -13.17
CA GLY A 8 -7.07 11.89 -12.87
C GLY A 8 -6.08 11.07 -12.06
N MET A 9 -6.33 9.77 -11.81
CA MET A 9 -5.33 8.91 -11.17
C MET A 9 -4.23 8.56 -12.16
N ASN A 10 -2.99 8.84 -11.77
CA ASN A 10 -1.79 8.43 -12.49
C ASN A 10 -1.05 7.27 -11.81
N LEU A 11 -1.27 7.06 -10.51
CA LEU A 11 -0.65 5.97 -9.75
C LEU A 11 -1.36 4.63 -9.99
N PHE A 12 -0.66 3.68 -10.60
CA PHE A 12 -1.07 2.29 -10.73
C PHE A 12 -0.01 1.38 -10.14
N ASP A 13 -0.47 0.39 -9.40
CA ASP A 13 0.36 -0.51 -8.62
C ASP A 13 0.10 -1.97 -8.98
N THR A 14 1.17 -2.76 -9.12
CA THR A 14 1.08 -4.19 -9.44
C THR A 14 2.35 -4.94 -9.04
N ALA A 15 2.26 -6.27 -8.90
CA ALA A 15 3.35 -7.14 -8.50
C ALA A 15 3.43 -8.41 -9.35
N GLU A 16 4.64 -8.95 -9.51
CA GLU A 16 4.88 -10.19 -10.28
C GLU A 16 4.07 -11.39 -9.77
N VAL A 17 3.82 -11.46 -8.46
CA VAL A 17 3.09 -12.56 -7.82
C VAL A 17 1.58 -12.49 -8.07
N TYR A 18 1.04 -11.34 -8.46
CA TYR A 18 -0.40 -11.16 -8.62
C TYR A 18 -0.96 -12.02 -9.76
N ALA A 19 -1.85 -12.94 -9.40
CA ALA A 19 -2.39 -14.01 -10.26
C ALA A 19 -1.31 -14.82 -11.00
N GLY A 20 -0.13 -15.02 -10.40
CA GLY A 20 0.97 -15.75 -11.02
C GLY A 20 1.48 -15.09 -12.31
N GLY A 21 1.57 -13.76 -12.31
CA GLY A 21 2.05 -12.96 -13.44
C GLY A 21 1.00 -12.59 -14.49
N ARG A 22 -0.25 -13.07 -14.38
CA ARG A 22 -1.30 -12.80 -15.39
C ARG A 22 -1.88 -11.39 -15.35
N TRP A 23 -1.85 -10.71 -14.21
CA TRP A 23 -2.27 -9.30 -14.13
C TRP A 23 -1.31 -8.37 -14.88
N VAL A 24 -0.05 -8.77 -14.99
CA VAL A 24 1.02 -8.01 -15.64
C VAL A 24 0.83 -7.97 -17.17
N SER A 25 0.10 -8.94 -17.74
CA SER A 25 -0.15 -9.04 -19.19
C SER A 25 -1.33 -8.21 -19.72
N TYR A 26 -2.01 -7.46 -18.86
CA TYR A 26 -3.17 -6.63 -19.23
C TYR A 26 -2.83 -5.14 -19.05
N ASN A 27 -2.09 -4.55 -19.99
CA ASN A 27 -1.95 -3.09 -20.11
C ASN A 27 -2.75 -2.59 -21.33
N PRO A 28 -4.09 -2.45 -21.21
CA PRO A 28 -4.93 -2.08 -22.34
C PRO A 28 -4.71 -0.65 -22.84
N LEU A 29 -3.97 0.18 -22.12
CA LEU A 29 -3.96 1.62 -22.34
C LEU A 29 -2.59 2.21 -22.74
N LYS A 30 -1.50 1.42 -22.76
CA LYS A 30 -0.12 1.93 -22.93
C LYS A 30 0.12 3.19 -22.06
N MET A 31 -0.44 3.19 -20.86
CA MET A 31 -0.34 4.34 -19.97
C MET A 31 1.02 4.35 -19.30
N ASP A 32 1.50 5.56 -18.97
CA ASP A 32 2.64 5.77 -18.09
C ASP A 32 2.26 5.18 -16.72
N LEU A 33 2.70 3.94 -16.48
CA LEU A 33 2.38 3.17 -15.28
C LEU A 33 3.46 3.45 -14.24
N HIS A 34 3.12 4.25 -13.24
CA HIS A 34 4.16 4.85 -12.41
C HIS A 34 4.84 3.92 -11.38
N HIS A 35 4.32 2.75 -11.03
CA HIS A 35 4.88 1.98 -9.90
C HIS A 35 4.84 0.46 -10.08
N TRP A 36 5.89 -0.22 -9.61
CA TRP A 36 6.04 -1.64 -9.76
C TRP A 36 6.73 -2.33 -8.56
N PHE A 37 6.32 -3.57 -8.30
CA PHE A 37 6.84 -4.41 -7.23
C PHE A 37 7.71 -5.55 -7.74
N LEU A 38 8.78 -5.82 -6.99
CA LEU A 38 9.59 -7.03 -7.04
C LEU A 38 9.24 -7.94 -5.83
N PHE A 39 8.87 -9.21 -6.07
CA PHE A 39 9.18 -10.47 -5.33
C PHE A 39 8.18 -11.67 -5.45
N SER A 40 8.56 -12.69 -6.25
CA SER A 40 8.53 -14.18 -6.20
C SER A 40 7.40 -15.00 -5.52
N PRO A 41 7.08 -16.27 -5.96
CA PRO A 41 7.73 -17.13 -6.98
C PRO A 41 6.81 -17.52 -8.14
N ILE A 42 7.38 -18.11 -9.20
CA ILE A 42 6.61 -19.02 -10.07
C ILE A 42 7.08 -20.48 -9.90
N ARG A 43 8.37 -20.83 -9.75
CA ARG A 43 8.79 -22.24 -9.87
C ARG A 43 10.03 -22.73 -9.08
N ALA A 44 11.01 -21.91 -8.66
CA ALA A 44 12.28 -22.43 -8.06
C ALA A 44 12.91 -21.61 -6.90
N GLU A 45 13.81 -22.25 -6.13
CA GLU A 45 14.53 -21.70 -4.95
C GLU A 45 15.38 -20.44 -5.28
N THR A 46 15.81 -20.30 -6.54
CA THR A 46 16.58 -19.15 -7.06
C THR A 46 15.71 -18.05 -7.66
N GLU A 47 14.40 -18.28 -7.75
CA GLU A 47 13.43 -17.31 -8.25
C GLU A 47 12.75 -16.60 -7.08
N ARG A 48 13.42 -16.42 -5.93
CA ARG A 48 12.92 -15.76 -4.71
C ARG A 48 14.01 -14.99 -3.95
N GLY A 49 13.59 -14.07 -3.09
CA GLY A 49 14.47 -13.28 -2.20
C GLY A 49 15.29 -12.19 -2.92
N LEU A 50 15.70 -11.15 -2.18
CA LEU A 50 16.28 -9.89 -2.68
C LEU A 50 17.67 -10.02 -3.34
N SER A 51 18.06 -11.22 -3.75
CA SER A 51 19.29 -11.49 -4.49
C SER A 51 19.37 -10.70 -5.78
N ARG A 52 20.59 -10.35 -6.18
CA ARG A 52 20.87 -9.63 -7.42
C ARG A 52 20.22 -10.33 -8.61
N LYS A 53 20.43 -11.64 -8.74
CA LYS A 53 19.89 -12.46 -9.84
C LYS A 53 18.39 -12.29 -9.98
N HIS A 54 17.64 -12.46 -8.89
CA HIS A 54 16.18 -12.38 -8.93
C HIS A 54 15.71 -10.96 -9.26
N ILE A 55 16.35 -9.93 -8.72
CA ILE A 55 16.00 -8.55 -9.04
C ILE A 55 16.10 -8.27 -10.55
N ILE A 56 17.21 -8.67 -11.19
CA ILE A 56 17.39 -8.45 -12.64
C ILE A 56 16.40 -9.28 -13.46
N GLU A 57 16.30 -10.58 -13.19
CA GLU A 57 15.48 -11.50 -14.00
C GLU A 57 13.99 -11.26 -13.80
N GLY A 58 13.56 -11.02 -12.56
CA GLY A 58 12.16 -10.70 -12.20
C GLY A 58 11.70 -9.39 -12.83
N LEU A 59 12.54 -8.34 -12.80
CA LEU A 59 12.23 -7.06 -13.45
C LEU A 59 12.13 -7.19 -14.96
N LYS A 60 13.12 -7.82 -15.61
CA LYS A 60 13.09 -8.05 -17.08
C LYS A 60 11.87 -8.85 -17.52
N GLY A 61 11.56 -9.95 -16.83
CA GLY A 61 10.40 -10.77 -17.15
C GLY A 61 9.07 -10.03 -16.99
N SER A 62 9.02 -9.04 -16.09
CA SER A 62 7.82 -8.27 -15.84
C SER A 62 7.64 -7.12 -16.80
N LEU A 63 8.71 -6.37 -17.10
CA LEU A 63 8.73 -5.37 -18.17
C LEU A 63 8.27 -5.99 -19.50
N GLN A 64 8.77 -7.19 -19.83
CA GLN A 64 8.34 -7.94 -21.00
C GLN A 64 6.84 -8.27 -21.00
N ARG A 65 6.28 -8.68 -19.85
CA ARG A 65 4.84 -8.96 -19.71
C ARG A 65 3.98 -7.71 -19.83
N MET A 66 4.45 -6.58 -19.29
CA MET A 66 3.75 -5.28 -19.34
C MET A 66 3.87 -4.58 -20.70
N GLN A 67 4.83 -5.02 -21.53
CA GLN A 67 5.23 -4.34 -22.76
C GLN A 67 5.71 -2.90 -22.48
N LEU A 68 6.51 -2.74 -21.42
CA LEU A 68 7.12 -1.47 -20.99
C LEU A 68 8.64 -1.58 -21.02
N GLU A 69 9.31 -0.44 -21.22
CA GLU A 69 10.78 -0.35 -21.21
C GLU A 69 11.30 -0.07 -19.78
N TYR A 70 10.55 0.69 -19.00
CA TYR A 70 10.85 1.02 -17.61
C TYR A 70 9.59 1.07 -16.73
N VAL A 71 9.80 1.29 -15.44
CA VAL A 71 8.78 1.56 -14.41
C VAL A 71 9.31 2.63 -13.48
N ASP A 72 8.52 3.61 -13.05
CA ASP A 72 9.10 4.75 -12.32
C ASP A 72 9.61 4.38 -10.93
N VAL A 73 8.95 3.44 -10.25
CA VAL A 73 9.38 2.96 -8.93
C VAL A 73 9.40 1.44 -8.85
N VAL A 74 10.50 0.90 -8.34
CA VAL A 74 10.63 -0.52 -8.01
C VAL A 74 10.64 -0.74 -6.50
N PHE A 75 9.69 -1.54 -6.00
CA PHE A 75 9.56 -1.88 -4.59
C PHE A 75 10.12 -3.26 -4.23
N ALA A 76 10.80 -3.36 -3.09
CA ALA A 76 11.11 -4.64 -2.44
C ALA A 76 9.95 -5.10 -1.54
N ASN A 77 9.10 -6.03 -1.97
CA ASN A 77 7.83 -6.41 -1.30
C ASN A 77 7.98 -6.83 0.18
N ARG A 78 9.08 -7.52 0.54
CA ARG A 78 9.35 -7.98 1.91
C ARG A 78 10.86 -7.99 2.19
N PRO A 79 11.28 -7.86 3.46
CA PRO A 79 12.66 -8.07 3.84
C PRO A 79 13.07 -9.52 3.54
N ASP A 80 14.33 -9.69 3.14
CA ASP A 80 14.92 -11.00 2.90
C ASP A 80 16.12 -11.19 3.82
N SER A 81 15.93 -12.02 4.86
CA SER A 81 16.99 -12.34 5.82
C SER A 81 18.16 -13.10 5.20
N ASN A 82 18.00 -13.67 4.00
CA ASN A 82 19.04 -14.45 3.33
C ASN A 82 19.93 -13.60 2.43
N THR A 83 19.57 -12.33 2.17
CA THR A 83 20.32 -11.43 1.31
C THR A 83 20.85 -10.23 2.12
N PRO A 84 22.19 -10.04 2.21
CA PRO A 84 22.77 -8.89 2.89
C PRO A 84 22.39 -7.55 2.24
N MET A 85 22.15 -6.52 3.06
CA MET A 85 21.82 -5.18 2.57
C MET A 85 22.97 -4.52 1.78
N GLU A 86 24.23 -4.75 2.19
CA GLU A 86 25.43 -4.15 1.57
C GLU A 86 25.73 -4.64 0.13
N GLY A 87 25.27 -5.84 -0.24
CA GLY A 87 25.84 -6.55 -1.41
C GLY A 87 24.97 -6.62 -2.66
N GLU A 88 23.64 -6.77 -2.52
CA GLU A 88 22.84 -7.29 -3.65
C GLU A 88 21.51 -6.59 -3.91
N SER A 89 20.89 -5.94 -2.92
CA SER A 89 19.59 -5.29 -3.11
C SER A 89 19.72 -3.83 -3.59
N ALA A 90 20.58 -3.02 -2.95
CA ALA A 90 20.77 -1.60 -3.29
C ALA A 90 21.66 -1.37 -4.53
N VAL A 91 22.70 -2.19 -4.71
CA VAL A 91 23.64 -2.11 -5.86
C VAL A 91 22.97 -2.56 -7.16
N THR A 92 21.99 -3.46 -7.08
CA THR A 92 21.39 -4.08 -8.27
C THR A 92 20.41 -3.17 -8.98
N VAL A 93 19.57 -2.40 -8.27
CA VAL A 93 18.63 -1.47 -8.93
C VAL A 93 19.36 -0.40 -9.73
N LYS A 94 20.50 0.10 -9.22
CA LYS A 94 21.39 1.02 -9.95
C LYS A 94 21.90 0.44 -11.28
N SER A 95 22.00 -0.89 -11.40
CA SER A 95 22.62 -1.56 -12.56
C SER A 95 21.64 -2.09 -13.62
N VAL A 96 20.35 -2.21 -13.31
CA VAL A 96 19.38 -2.79 -14.27
C VAL A 96 18.74 -1.74 -15.16
N VAL A 97 18.58 -0.50 -14.68
CA VAL A 97 17.73 0.49 -15.36
C VAL A 97 18.46 1.75 -15.81
N VAL A 98 19.65 2.05 -15.28
CA VAL A 98 20.38 3.30 -15.58
C VAL A 98 21.17 3.25 -16.89
N ASN A 99 21.19 2.12 -17.60
CA ASN A 99 21.96 2.02 -18.86
C ASN A 99 21.29 2.70 -20.05
N ASP A 100 20.01 3.06 -20.00
CA ASP A 100 19.32 3.78 -21.07
C ASP A 100 18.52 4.97 -20.51
N THR A 101 19.20 6.11 -20.34
CA THR A 101 18.68 7.50 -20.25
C THR A 101 17.52 7.87 -19.30
N GLU A 102 16.84 6.95 -18.63
CA GLU A 102 15.60 7.22 -17.89
C GLU A 102 15.73 6.88 -16.40
N GLN A 103 15.29 7.81 -15.55
CA GLN A 103 15.48 7.75 -14.10
C GLN A 103 14.41 6.88 -13.46
N CYS A 104 14.80 5.72 -12.93
CA CYS A 104 13.94 4.91 -12.08
C CYS A 104 14.33 5.06 -10.61
N TYR A 105 13.32 5.16 -9.75
CA TYR A 105 13.47 5.28 -8.32
C TYR A 105 13.27 3.94 -7.62
N CYS A 106 13.93 3.76 -6.48
CA CYS A 106 13.87 2.53 -5.71
C CYS A 106 13.10 2.77 -4.40
N ALA A 107 12.34 1.79 -3.95
CA ALA A 107 11.59 1.87 -2.71
C ALA A 107 11.67 0.53 -1.93
N PHE A 108 11.71 0.62 -0.60
CA PHE A 108 11.95 -0.53 0.28
C PHE A 108 10.86 -0.60 1.36
N PHE A 109 10.43 -1.82 1.73
CA PHE A 109 9.33 -2.05 2.68
C PHE A 109 9.75 -2.15 4.16
N VAL A 110 11.03 -2.46 4.43
CA VAL A 110 11.56 -2.70 5.79
C VAL A 110 13.04 -2.33 5.82
N CYS A 111 13.52 -1.83 6.97
CA CYS A 111 14.89 -1.35 7.20
C CYS A 111 15.30 -0.16 6.32
N VAL A 112 14.39 0.80 6.10
CA VAL A 112 14.65 2.00 5.29
C VAL A 112 15.84 2.81 5.82
N GLU A 113 16.01 2.92 7.14
CA GLU A 113 17.17 3.61 7.74
C GLU A 113 18.49 2.89 7.40
N GLU A 114 18.52 1.56 7.46
CA GLU A 114 19.70 0.75 7.09
C GLU A 114 20.00 0.86 5.59
N ALA A 115 18.98 0.73 4.74
CA ALA A 115 19.10 0.90 3.30
C ALA A 115 19.60 2.30 2.93
N TYR A 116 19.13 3.34 3.63
CA TYR A 116 19.63 4.70 3.47
C TYR A 116 21.10 4.82 3.90
N SER A 117 21.48 4.23 5.05
CA SER A 117 22.85 4.23 5.53
C SER A 117 23.81 3.57 4.55
N VAL A 118 23.46 2.38 4.06
CA VAL A 118 24.23 1.66 3.02
C VAL A 118 24.31 2.49 1.74
N ALA A 119 23.19 3.09 1.30
CA ALA A 119 23.19 3.91 0.10
C ALA A 119 24.11 5.13 0.23
N ARG A 120 24.16 5.78 1.39
CA ARG A 120 25.08 6.89 1.65
C ARG A 120 26.53 6.44 1.75
N GLN A 121 26.80 5.32 2.43
CA GLN A 121 28.15 4.77 2.60
C GLN A 121 28.80 4.38 1.26
N PHE A 122 28.03 3.78 0.35
CA PHE A 122 28.52 3.29 -0.94
C PHE A 122 28.17 4.17 -2.15
N ASN A 123 27.64 5.38 -1.91
CA ASN A 123 27.22 6.32 -2.95
C ASN A 123 26.22 5.70 -3.97
N LEU A 124 25.22 5.00 -3.44
CA LEU A 124 24.10 4.40 -4.17
C LEU A 124 22.85 5.29 -4.05
N ILE A 125 21.79 4.90 -4.75
CA ILE A 125 20.51 5.60 -4.75
C ILE A 125 19.72 5.16 -3.51
N PRO A 126 19.32 6.08 -2.61
CA PRO A 126 18.52 5.73 -1.44
C PRO A 126 17.06 5.44 -1.80
N PRO A 127 16.32 4.74 -0.93
CA PRO A 127 14.86 4.64 -1.03
C PRO A 127 14.19 6.02 -1.04
N ILE A 128 13.14 6.18 -1.85
CA ILE A 128 12.31 7.40 -1.84
C ILE A 128 10.94 7.22 -1.18
N CYS A 129 10.46 5.99 -1.09
CA CYS A 129 9.12 5.68 -0.62
C CYS A 129 9.13 4.40 0.22
N GLU A 130 8.27 4.35 1.22
CA GLU A 130 7.91 3.13 1.92
C GLU A 130 6.42 2.85 1.70
N GLN A 131 6.11 1.59 1.36
CA GLN A 131 4.74 1.13 1.25
C GLN A 131 4.28 0.45 2.54
N ALA A 132 3.26 0.99 3.20
CA ALA A 132 2.82 0.54 4.52
C ALA A 132 1.31 0.31 4.63
N GLU A 133 0.90 -0.69 5.41
CA GLU A 133 -0.52 -0.90 5.71
C GLU A 133 -1.02 0.28 6.54
N TYR A 134 -2.07 0.95 6.05
CA TYR A 134 -2.71 2.03 6.80
C TYR A 134 -4.21 2.01 6.61
N HIS A 135 -4.91 1.91 7.73
CA HIS A 135 -6.36 1.99 7.79
C HIS A 135 -6.79 2.21 9.24
N LEU A 136 -8.09 2.37 9.48
CA LEU A 136 -8.64 2.69 10.82
C LEU A 136 -8.14 1.75 11.94
N PHE A 137 -7.93 0.47 11.64
CA PHE A 137 -7.44 -0.54 12.60
C PHE A 137 -5.91 -0.79 12.60
N GLN A 138 -5.13 -0.15 11.73
CA GLN A 138 -3.68 -0.32 11.62
C GLN A 138 -3.04 1.05 11.38
N ARG A 139 -2.47 1.63 12.43
CA ARG A 139 -2.12 3.06 12.47
C ARG A 139 -0.66 3.34 12.83
N GLU A 140 -0.10 2.53 13.71
CA GLU A 140 1.15 2.81 14.42
C GLU A 140 2.32 3.17 13.49
N LYS A 141 2.60 2.32 12.49
CA LYS A 141 3.74 2.53 11.58
C LYS A 141 3.64 3.88 10.85
N VAL A 142 2.47 4.18 10.28
CA VAL A 142 2.27 5.36 9.43
C VAL A 142 2.09 6.65 10.23
N GLU A 143 1.47 6.59 11.41
CA GLU A 143 1.25 7.79 12.24
C GLU A 143 2.44 8.13 13.16
N VAL A 144 3.30 7.15 13.49
CA VAL A 144 4.42 7.36 14.45
C VAL A 144 5.79 7.20 13.80
N GLN A 145 6.02 6.11 13.07
CA GLN A 145 7.37 5.77 12.58
C GLN A 145 7.70 6.50 11.27
N LEU A 146 6.79 6.48 10.28
CA LEU A 146 7.03 7.08 8.96
C LEU A 146 7.26 8.61 9.00
N PRO A 147 6.57 9.41 9.84
CA PRO A 147 6.84 10.85 9.91
C PRO A 147 8.27 11.16 10.38
N GLU A 148 8.82 10.34 11.29
CA GLU A 148 10.23 10.48 11.67
C GLU A 148 11.18 10.19 10.50
N LEU A 149 10.88 9.16 9.69
CA LEU A 149 11.67 8.83 8.50
C LEU A 149 11.59 9.93 7.44
N TYR A 150 10.40 10.45 7.18
CA TYR A 150 10.21 11.57 6.25
C TYR A 150 11.07 12.78 6.65
N HIS A 151 11.05 13.17 7.92
CA HIS A 151 11.84 14.31 8.40
C HIS A 151 13.35 14.05 8.43
N LYS A 152 13.81 12.82 8.69
CA LYS A 152 15.25 12.49 8.77
C LYS A 152 15.89 12.28 7.40
N ILE A 153 15.21 11.55 6.51
CA ILE A 153 15.81 11.02 5.28
C ILE A 153 14.99 11.30 4.01
N GLY A 154 13.84 11.96 4.12
CA GLY A 154 13.03 12.38 2.97
C GLY A 154 12.18 11.28 2.33
N VAL A 155 11.92 10.18 3.04
CA VAL A 155 11.14 9.05 2.53
C VAL A 155 9.65 9.33 2.67
N GLY A 156 8.92 9.26 1.55
CA GLY A 156 7.46 9.39 1.50
C GLY A 156 6.73 8.11 1.91
N ALA A 157 5.45 8.22 2.24
CA ALA A 157 4.61 7.08 2.58
C ALA A 157 3.53 6.85 1.52
N MET A 158 3.55 5.66 0.90
CA MET A 158 2.45 5.16 0.10
C MET A 158 1.72 4.10 0.90
N THR A 159 0.40 4.19 1.03
CA THR A 159 -0.33 3.30 1.92
C THR A 159 -1.19 2.30 1.17
N TRP A 160 -1.39 1.12 1.74
CA TRP A 160 -2.17 0.05 1.11
C TRP A 160 -3.22 -0.53 2.06
N SER A 161 -4.20 -1.22 1.46
CA SER A 161 -5.39 -1.77 2.14
C SER A 161 -6.15 -0.76 3.00
N PRO A 162 -6.53 0.43 2.49
CA PRO A 162 -7.27 1.43 3.27
C PRO A 162 -8.61 0.91 3.82
N LEU A 163 -9.17 -0.11 3.18
CA LEU A 163 -10.42 -0.76 3.60
C LEU A 163 -10.20 -2.10 4.32
N ALA A 164 -8.96 -2.42 4.73
CA ALA A 164 -8.57 -3.67 5.39
C ALA A 164 -9.11 -4.91 4.64
N CYS A 165 -8.75 -5.06 3.36
CA CYS A 165 -9.27 -6.12 2.48
C CYS A 165 -10.81 -6.15 2.32
N GLY A 166 -11.47 -5.03 2.58
CA GLY A 166 -12.92 -4.87 2.51
C GLY A 166 -13.64 -5.02 3.85
N ILE A 167 -12.91 -5.26 4.95
CA ILE A 167 -13.50 -5.35 6.30
C ILE A 167 -14.25 -4.07 6.66
N ILE A 168 -13.67 -2.91 6.31
CA ILE A 168 -14.18 -1.58 6.67
C ILE A 168 -15.44 -1.22 5.89
N THR A 169 -15.81 -1.95 4.84
CA THR A 169 -17.05 -1.65 4.08
C THR A 169 -18.32 -2.13 4.79
N GLY A 170 -18.22 -2.74 5.99
CA GLY A 170 -19.37 -3.26 6.75
C GLY A 170 -20.01 -4.54 6.17
N LYS A 171 -19.56 -5.01 4.99
CA LYS A 171 -20.19 -6.15 4.28
C LYS A 171 -20.10 -7.49 5.02
N TYR A 172 -19.33 -7.56 6.10
CA TYR A 172 -19.14 -8.78 6.90
C TYR A 172 -19.95 -8.81 8.19
N GLU A 173 -20.82 -7.82 8.41
CA GLU A 173 -21.66 -7.73 9.61
C GLU A 173 -22.53 -8.99 9.81
N ASN A 174 -23.10 -9.51 8.72
CA ASN A 174 -24.03 -10.65 8.73
C ASN A 174 -23.39 -11.96 8.23
N GLY A 175 -22.07 -12.09 8.37
CA GLY A 175 -21.30 -13.24 7.89
C GLY A 175 -20.50 -12.95 6.63
N ILE A 176 -20.02 -14.00 5.95
CA ILE A 176 -19.11 -13.86 4.81
C ILE A 176 -19.89 -14.00 3.50
N PRO A 177 -20.03 -12.92 2.70
CA PRO A 177 -20.70 -13.01 1.40
C PRO A 177 -19.92 -13.90 0.43
N GLU A 178 -20.64 -14.67 -0.40
CA GLU A 178 -20.04 -15.64 -1.34
C GLU A 178 -19.14 -14.98 -2.39
N SER A 179 -19.46 -13.77 -2.83
CA SER A 179 -18.68 -13.00 -3.80
C SER A 179 -17.54 -12.18 -3.18
N SER A 180 -17.34 -12.28 -1.86
CA SER A 180 -16.36 -11.46 -1.14
C SER A 180 -14.93 -12.02 -1.23
N ARG A 181 -13.93 -11.19 -0.99
CA ARG A 181 -12.53 -11.64 -0.94
C ARG A 181 -12.30 -12.75 0.10
N ALA A 182 -13.04 -12.73 1.20
CA ALA A 182 -12.91 -13.70 2.29
C ALA A 182 -13.55 -15.07 1.99
N SER A 183 -14.32 -15.22 0.91
CA SER A 183 -14.83 -16.53 0.47
C SER A 183 -13.84 -17.30 -0.41
N MET A 184 -12.82 -16.62 -0.94
CA MET A 184 -11.82 -17.22 -1.83
C MET A 184 -10.89 -18.17 -1.07
N LYS A 185 -10.60 -19.34 -1.65
CA LYS A 185 -9.76 -20.39 -1.01
C LYS A 185 -8.38 -19.89 -0.55
N SER A 186 -7.75 -19.00 -1.32
CA SER A 186 -6.45 -18.42 -1.00
C SER A 186 -6.47 -17.40 0.15
N TYR A 187 -7.66 -17.03 0.63
CA TYR A 187 -7.88 -15.99 1.65
C TYR A 187 -8.52 -16.53 2.93
N GLN A 188 -8.31 -17.82 3.24
CA GLN A 188 -8.82 -18.45 4.46
C GLN A 188 -8.38 -17.71 5.74
N TRP A 189 -7.15 -17.19 5.77
CA TRP A 189 -6.62 -16.34 6.85
C TRP A 189 -7.46 -15.07 7.08
N LEU A 190 -8.04 -14.49 6.02
CA LEU A 190 -8.88 -13.29 6.11
C LEU A 190 -10.24 -13.65 6.71
N LYS A 191 -10.80 -14.80 6.31
CA LYS A 191 -12.01 -15.35 6.92
C LYS A 191 -11.83 -15.58 8.41
N GLU A 192 -10.72 -16.20 8.82
CA GLU A 192 -10.37 -16.41 10.23
C GLU A 192 -10.23 -15.09 10.99
N LYS A 193 -9.56 -14.08 10.40
CA LYS A 193 -9.46 -12.73 10.98
C LYS A 193 -10.82 -12.09 11.19
N ILE A 194 -11.74 -12.21 10.23
CA ILE A 194 -13.10 -11.63 10.30
C ILE A 194 -13.94 -12.30 11.39
N VAL A 195 -13.92 -13.63 11.48
CA VAL A 195 -14.74 -14.38 12.46
C VAL A 195 -14.15 -14.39 13.88
N SER A 196 -12.90 -13.98 14.03
CA SER A 196 -12.23 -13.85 15.31
C SER A 196 -12.94 -12.89 16.28
N GLU A 197 -12.61 -12.96 17.55
CA GLU A 197 -13.13 -12.01 18.55
C GLU A 197 -12.77 -10.56 18.20
N ASP A 198 -11.52 -10.33 17.78
CA ASP A 198 -11.06 -8.99 17.37
C ASP A 198 -11.76 -8.51 16.10
N GLY A 199 -12.01 -9.39 15.14
CA GLY A 199 -12.81 -9.09 13.95
C GLY A 199 -14.22 -8.65 14.30
N ARG A 200 -14.88 -9.32 15.26
CA ARG A 200 -16.22 -8.94 15.75
C ARG A 200 -16.20 -7.59 16.48
N LYS A 201 -15.17 -7.31 17.29
CA LYS A 201 -14.97 -6.00 17.94
C LYS A 201 -14.78 -4.89 16.90
N GLN A 202 -14.03 -5.15 15.82
CA GLN A 202 -13.89 -4.23 14.70
C GLN A 202 -15.24 -3.96 14.02
N GLN A 203 -16.05 -4.99 13.75
CA GLN A 203 -17.38 -4.82 13.17
C GLN A 203 -18.31 -3.97 14.04
N ALA A 204 -18.28 -4.12 15.37
CA ALA A 204 -19.04 -3.27 16.28
C ALA A 204 -18.65 -1.79 16.13
N LYS A 205 -17.35 -1.48 16.11
CA LYS A 205 -16.84 -0.12 15.88
C LYS A 205 -17.23 0.43 14.52
N LEU A 206 -17.28 -0.40 13.48
CA LEU A 206 -17.72 0.02 12.15
C LEU A 206 -19.19 0.47 12.14
N LYS A 207 -20.06 -0.13 12.97
CA LYS A 207 -21.46 0.33 13.10
C LYS A 207 -21.52 1.74 13.67
N GLU A 208 -20.72 2.04 14.69
CA GLU A 208 -20.63 3.38 15.28
C GLU A 208 -20.07 4.39 14.27
N LEU A 209 -19.01 4.02 13.55
CA LEU A 209 -18.43 4.86 12.48
C LEU A 209 -19.40 5.11 11.33
N ASN A 210 -20.31 4.19 11.04
CA ASN A 210 -21.33 4.37 10.02
C ASN A 210 -22.28 5.54 10.37
N HIS A 211 -22.55 5.79 11.65
CA HIS A 211 -23.35 6.95 12.07
C HIS A 211 -22.64 8.27 11.75
N ILE A 212 -21.30 8.31 11.86
CA ILE A 212 -20.52 9.48 11.42
C ILE A 212 -20.58 9.62 9.90
N ALA A 213 -20.42 8.53 9.17
CA ALA A 213 -20.49 8.54 7.70
C ALA A 213 -21.84 9.10 7.20
N GLU A 214 -22.95 8.65 7.80
CA GLU A 214 -24.31 9.14 7.53
C GLU A 214 -24.47 10.64 7.83
N LYS A 215 -24.00 11.11 8.99
CA LYS A 215 -24.02 12.56 9.33
C LYS A 215 -23.27 13.41 8.30
N LEU A 216 -22.19 12.87 7.73
CA LEU A 216 -21.37 13.56 6.73
C LEU A 216 -21.88 13.40 5.29
N GLY A 217 -22.93 12.60 5.10
CA GLY A 217 -23.52 12.29 3.80
C GLY A 217 -22.57 11.52 2.89
N CYS A 218 -21.83 10.55 3.44
CA CYS A 218 -20.88 9.71 2.70
C CYS A 218 -20.99 8.24 3.11
N THR A 219 -20.39 7.35 2.32
CA THR A 219 -20.32 5.93 2.67
C THR A 219 -19.17 5.65 3.62
N LEU A 220 -19.25 4.54 4.37
CA LEU A 220 -18.16 4.14 5.27
C LEU A 220 -16.81 3.91 4.55
N PRO A 221 -16.78 3.31 3.32
CA PRO A 221 -15.55 3.27 2.52
C PRO A 221 -14.99 4.66 2.18
N GLN A 222 -15.85 5.61 1.80
CA GLN A 222 -15.42 6.99 1.52
C GLN A 222 -14.83 7.66 2.75
N LEU A 223 -15.50 7.52 3.90
CA LEU A 223 -15.00 8.02 5.18
C LEU A 223 -13.61 7.45 5.51
N ALA A 224 -13.42 6.14 5.35
CA ALA A 224 -12.17 5.47 5.67
C ALA A 224 -11.01 5.88 4.76
N VAL A 225 -11.26 6.00 3.45
CA VAL A 225 -10.23 6.47 2.50
C VAL A 225 -9.89 7.94 2.74
N ALA A 226 -10.89 8.79 2.96
CA ALA A 226 -10.67 10.20 3.29
C ALA A 226 -9.90 10.36 4.60
N TRP A 227 -10.22 9.53 5.60
CA TRP A 227 -9.48 9.48 6.85
C TRP A 227 -8.01 9.11 6.63
N CYS A 228 -7.69 8.16 5.74
CA CYS A 228 -6.30 7.83 5.42
C CYS A 228 -5.58 9.02 4.75
N LEU A 229 -6.24 9.70 3.82
CA LEU A 229 -5.71 10.87 3.09
C LEU A 229 -5.58 12.13 3.95
N ARG A 230 -6.21 12.20 5.13
CA ARG A 230 -6.09 13.35 6.05
C ARG A 230 -4.66 13.56 6.55
N ASN A 231 -3.86 12.49 6.58
CA ASN A 231 -2.51 12.53 7.09
C ASN A 231 -1.58 13.08 6.00
N GLU A 232 -1.07 14.29 6.17
CA GLU A 232 -0.15 14.93 5.22
C GLU A 232 1.14 14.13 4.99
N GLY A 233 1.52 13.24 5.92
CA GLY A 233 2.64 12.33 5.73
C GLY A 233 2.38 11.21 4.73
N VAL A 234 1.12 10.97 4.35
CA VAL A 234 0.71 9.98 3.34
C VAL A 234 0.66 10.64 1.97
N SER A 235 1.61 10.28 1.10
CA SER A 235 1.67 10.79 -0.28
C SER A 235 0.55 10.25 -1.15
N SER A 236 0.17 8.98 -0.96
CA SER A 236 -0.91 8.35 -1.72
C SER A 236 -1.49 7.13 -0.99
N VAL A 237 -2.74 6.79 -1.35
CA VAL A 237 -3.48 5.64 -0.82
C VAL A 237 -3.86 4.72 -1.98
N LEU A 238 -3.33 3.49 -1.98
CA LEU A 238 -3.60 2.48 -2.99
C LEU A 238 -5.00 1.89 -2.80
N LEU A 239 -5.86 2.10 -3.79
CA LEU A 239 -7.23 1.59 -3.80
C LEU A 239 -7.29 0.21 -4.46
N GLY A 240 -7.92 -0.75 -3.79
CA GLY A 240 -8.20 -2.08 -4.34
C GLY A 240 -9.69 -2.31 -4.48
N THR A 241 -10.17 -2.53 -5.71
CA THR A 241 -11.60 -2.77 -5.99
C THR A 241 -11.80 -4.02 -6.85
N SER A 242 -12.97 -4.65 -6.71
CA SER A 242 -13.36 -5.82 -7.50
C SER A 242 -14.34 -5.50 -8.62
N ASN A 243 -14.96 -4.32 -8.58
CA ASN A 243 -15.88 -3.85 -9.61
C ASN A 243 -15.75 -2.33 -9.84
N PRO A 244 -16.26 -1.81 -10.96
CA PRO A 244 -16.23 -0.37 -11.27
C PRO A 244 -16.96 0.49 -10.23
N GLU A 245 -18.08 0.01 -9.69
CA GLU A 245 -18.93 0.78 -8.78
C GLU A 245 -18.20 1.09 -7.48
N GLN A 246 -17.45 0.13 -6.93
CA GLN A 246 -16.59 0.34 -5.76
C GLN A 246 -15.48 1.36 -6.04
N LEU A 247 -14.96 1.41 -7.26
CA LEU A 247 -13.93 2.41 -7.61
C LEU A 247 -14.55 3.81 -7.61
N THR A 248 -15.66 3.98 -8.30
CA THR A 248 -16.40 5.25 -8.34
C THR A 248 -16.82 5.70 -6.94
N GLU A 249 -17.29 4.77 -6.10
CA GLU A 249 -17.60 5.03 -4.70
C GLU A 249 -16.36 5.54 -3.94
N ASN A 250 -15.24 4.80 -4.00
CA ASN A 250 -14.01 5.14 -3.29
C ASN A 250 -13.41 6.48 -3.76
N LEU A 251 -13.51 6.82 -5.05
CA LEU A 251 -13.07 8.10 -5.58
C LEU A 251 -13.84 9.29 -4.97
N GLY A 252 -15.09 9.07 -4.56
CA GLY A 252 -15.89 10.05 -3.82
C GLY A 252 -15.31 10.44 -2.45
N ALA A 253 -14.35 9.67 -1.92
CA ALA A 253 -13.64 10.02 -0.68
C ALA A 253 -12.97 11.41 -0.72
N ILE A 254 -12.55 11.85 -1.91
CA ILE A 254 -11.95 13.19 -2.09
C ILE A 254 -12.93 14.30 -1.68
N GLN A 255 -14.23 14.11 -1.89
CA GLN A 255 -15.27 15.07 -1.50
C GLN A 255 -15.55 15.07 0.01
N VAL A 256 -15.11 14.03 0.72
CA VAL A 256 -15.24 13.87 2.18
C VAL A 256 -14.04 14.49 2.90
N LEU A 257 -12.88 14.57 2.26
CA LEU A 257 -11.65 15.09 2.86
C LEU A 257 -11.82 16.51 3.48
N PRO A 258 -12.47 17.50 2.83
CA PRO A 258 -12.69 18.82 3.44
C PRO A 258 -13.61 18.80 4.67
N LYS A 259 -14.42 17.74 4.83
CA LYS A 259 -15.32 17.54 5.98
C LYS A 259 -14.61 16.89 7.18
N MET A 260 -13.36 16.45 7.03
CA MET A 260 -12.54 15.84 8.10
C MET A 260 -12.02 16.90 9.07
N THR A 261 -12.93 17.53 9.81
CA THR A 261 -12.60 18.49 10.86
C THR A 261 -11.95 17.79 12.06
N SER A 262 -11.24 18.56 12.90
CA SER A 262 -10.66 18.05 14.15
C SER A 262 -11.70 17.38 15.06
N HIS A 263 -12.93 17.87 15.08
CA HIS A 263 -14.03 17.28 15.82
C HIS A 263 -14.38 15.87 15.31
N VAL A 264 -14.58 15.73 14.00
CA VAL A 264 -14.85 14.42 13.36
C VAL A 264 -13.72 13.44 13.61
N VAL A 265 -12.47 13.89 13.46
CA VAL A 265 -11.30 13.03 13.71
C VAL A 265 -11.25 12.58 15.17
N SER A 266 -11.58 13.47 16.12
CA SER A 266 -11.65 13.12 17.53
C SER A 266 -12.77 12.13 17.85
N GLU A 267 -13.93 12.24 17.21
CA GLU A 267 -15.05 11.29 17.35
C GLU A 267 -14.62 9.89 16.83
N ILE A 268 -13.97 9.85 15.66
CA ILE A 268 -13.40 8.62 15.09
C ILE A 268 -12.35 8.02 16.03
N ASP A 269 -11.41 8.82 16.54
CA ASP A 269 -10.37 8.37 17.48
C ASP A 269 -10.98 7.79 18.77
N HIS A 270 -12.06 8.40 19.28
CA HIS A 270 -12.77 7.92 20.46
C HIS A 270 -13.40 6.54 20.23
N ILE A 271 -14.11 6.35 19.11
CA ILE A 271 -14.72 5.05 18.74
C ILE A 271 -13.63 3.99 18.53
N LEU A 272 -12.56 4.34 17.83
CA LEU A 272 -11.49 3.40 17.53
C LEU A 272 -10.68 3.03 18.77
N GLY A 273 -10.46 3.95 19.70
CA GLY A 273 -9.72 3.73 20.95
C GLY A 273 -8.30 3.20 20.72
N ASN A 274 -7.71 3.48 19.56
CA ASN A 274 -6.43 2.93 19.11
C ASN A 274 -5.48 4.01 18.58
N ARG A 275 -5.71 5.27 18.95
CA ARG A 275 -4.82 6.37 18.57
C ARG A 275 -3.42 6.06 19.10
N PRO A 276 -2.41 5.94 18.23
CA PRO A 276 -1.08 5.59 18.68
C PRO A 276 -0.46 6.77 19.45
N TYR A 277 0.33 6.44 20.46
CA TYR A 277 1.04 7.44 21.25
C TYR A 277 2.21 8.03 20.45
N SER A 278 2.29 9.36 20.36
CA SER A 278 3.45 10.03 19.76
C SER A 278 4.39 10.54 20.86
N LYS A 279 5.71 10.45 20.64
CA LYS A 279 6.70 11.07 21.56
C LYS A 279 6.50 12.58 21.74
N LYS A 280 5.81 13.26 20.81
CA LYS A 280 5.44 14.68 20.95
C LYS A 280 4.47 14.93 22.11
N ASP A 281 3.68 13.94 22.51
CA ASP A 281 2.71 14.07 23.61
C ASP A 281 3.37 14.17 24.99
N TYR A 282 4.66 13.82 25.13
CA TYR A 282 5.43 13.96 26.39
C TYR A 282 5.87 15.40 26.71
N ARG A 283 5.78 16.33 25.76
CA ARG A 283 6.24 17.72 25.93
C ARG A 283 5.09 18.73 26.11
N SER A 284 3.87 18.23 26.36
CA SER A 284 2.66 19.05 26.59
C SER A 284 2.31 19.08 28.08
#